data_AF-A0A177ZSW7-F1
#
_entry.id   AF-A0A177ZSW7-F1
#
_cell.length_a   1.000
_cell.length_b   1.000
_cell.length_c   1.000
_cell.angle_alpha   90.00
_cell.angle_beta   90.00
_cell.angle_gamma   90.00
#
_symmetry.space_group_name_H-M   'P 1'
#
loop_
_entity.id
_entity.type
_entity.pdbx_description
1 polymer ?
#
loop_
_entity_poly.entity_id
_entity_poly.type
_entity_poly.pdbx_seq_one_letter_code
_entity_poly.pdbx_strand_id
1 'polypeptide(L)'
;MNIELTRFRVKKGKSKLVDEWMKFLNDHMHEVLLTLEDEKMYVETIFRENLDGQEYLYWYSIQGDAGQDVEESEHWVDKKHLEFWEECIDPTFRTVDLNPEVVMIPKRVKESFETVGSRG
;
A
#
# COMPACT_ATOMS: atom_id res chain seq x y z
N MET A 1 -12.41 5.39 9.61
CA MET A 1 -11.83 5.61 8.26
C MET A 1 -10.55 6.41 8.43
N ASN A 2 -9.41 5.84 8.04
CA ASN A 2 -8.09 6.44 8.12
C ASN A 2 -7.53 6.65 6.70
N ILE A 3 -6.75 7.71 6.50
CA ILE A 3 -6.14 8.06 5.21
C ILE A 3 -4.68 8.40 5.46
N GLU A 4 -3.80 7.64 4.83
CA GLU A 4 -2.37 7.72 5.10
C GLU A 4 -1.59 7.89 3.80
N LEU A 5 -0.42 8.51 3.93
CA LEU A 5 0.57 8.59 2.88
C LEU A 5 1.95 8.48 3.52
N THR A 6 2.63 7.36 3.32
CA THR A 6 3.97 7.14 3.88
C THR A 6 5.00 6.95 2.79
N ARG A 7 6.12 7.65 2.93
CA ARG A 7 7.26 7.56 2.02
C ARG A 7 8.34 6.62 2.54
N PHE A 8 8.74 5.68 1.69
CA PHE A 8 9.79 4.71 1.90
C PHE A 8 10.92 4.94 0.90
N ARG A 9 12.18 4.84 1.35
CA ARG A 9 13.34 4.91 0.46
C ARG A 9 13.64 3.53 -0.10
N VAL A 10 13.87 3.47 -1.41
CA VAL A 10 14.34 2.26 -2.09
C VAL A 10 15.87 2.15 -1.93
N LYS A 11 16.38 0.94 -1.67
CA LYS A 11 17.81 0.66 -1.62
C LYS A 11 18.45 0.95 -2.98
N LYS A 12 19.65 1.53 -2.96
CA LYS A 12 20.40 1.85 -4.18
C LYS A 12 20.61 0.61 -5.07
N GLY A 13 20.28 0.74 -6.36
CA GLY A 13 20.47 -0.32 -7.35
C GLY A 13 19.34 -1.36 -7.42
N LYS A 14 18.28 -1.22 -6.60
CA LYS A 14 17.12 -2.13 -6.61
C LYS A 14 16.00 -1.69 -7.58
N SER A 15 16.17 -0.63 -8.35
CA SER A 15 15.14 -0.06 -9.25
C SER A 15 14.50 -1.09 -10.20
N LYS A 16 15.28 -2.03 -10.74
CA LYS A 16 14.75 -3.11 -11.59
C LYS A 16 13.90 -4.10 -10.82
N LEU A 17 14.27 -4.41 -9.59
CA LEU A 17 13.49 -5.29 -8.73
C LEU A 17 12.18 -4.63 -8.29
N VAL A 18 12.18 -3.30 -8.12
CA VAL A 18 10.95 -2.52 -7.94
C VAL A 18 10.06 -2.60 -9.19
N ASP A 19 10.63 -2.55 -10.40
CA ASP A 19 9.84 -2.76 -11.63
C ASP A 19 9.17 -4.13 -11.65
N GLU A 20 9.93 -5.18 -11.29
CA GLU A 20 9.43 -6.55 -11.18
C GLU A 20 8.33 -6.68 -10.12
N TRP A 21 8.51 -6.02 -8.97
CA TRP A 21 7.53 -6.01 -7.89
C TRP A 21 6.22 -5.35 -8.32
N MET A 22 6.28 -4.14 -8.88
CA MET A 22 5.07 -3.43 -9.32
C MET A 22 4.38 -4.20 -10.45
N LYS A 23 5.15 -4.82 -11.35
CA LYS A 23 4.59 -5.70 -12.38
C LYS A 23 3.90 -6.91 -11.76
N PHE A 24 4.52 -7.58 -10.79
CA PHE A 24 3.93 -8.72 -10.08
C PHE A 24 2.56 -8.35 -9.48
N LEU A 25 2.45 -7.24 -8.75
CA LEU A 25 1.17 -6.81 -8.17
C LEU A 25 0.11 -6.52 -9.23
N ASN A 26 0.49 -5.89 -10.33
CA ASN A 26 -0.44 -5.62 -11.44
C ASN A 26 -0.89 -6.90 -12.15
N ASP A 27 0.00 -7.87 -12.34
CA ASP A 27 -0.31 -9.15 -13.00
C ASP A 27 -1.21 -10.04 -12.12
N HIS A 28 -1.17 -9.87 -10.79
CA HIS A 28 -1.92 -10.64 -9.79
C HIS A 28 -2.96 -9.79 -9.05
N MET A 29 -3.51 -8.77 -9.71
CA MET A 29 -4.39 -7.79 -9.09
C MET A 29 -5.65 -8.41 -8.48
N HIS A 30 -6.19 -9.49 -9.06
CA HIS A 30 -7.36 -10.15 -8.48
C HIS A 30 -7.05 -10.71 -7.09
N GLU A 31 -5.94 -11.41 -6.95
CA GLU A 31 -5.46 -11.98 -5.70
C GLU A 31 -5.07 -10.90 -4.68
N VAL A 32 -4.44 -9.81 -5.12
CA VAL A 32 -4.13 -8.65 -4.26
C VAL A 32 -5.41 -8.02 -3.70
N LEU A 33 -6.43 -7.82 -4.54
CA LEU A 33 -7.67 -7.21 -4.08
C LEU A 33 -8.44 -8.08 -3.07
N LEU A 34 -8.30 -9.41 -3.16
CA LEU A 34 -8.90 -10.32 -2.19
C LEU A 34 -8.29 -10.15 -0.79
N THR A 35 -6.98 -9.95 -0.70
CA THR A 35 -6.31 -9.77 0.60
C THR A 35 -6.63 -8.42 1.23
N LEU A 36 -6.78 -7.36 0.41
CA LEU A 36 -7.20 -6.04 0.87
C LEU A 36 -8.62 -6.02 1.48
N GLU A 37 -9.54 -6.86 1.00
CA GLU A 37 -10.90 -6.95 1.57
C GLU A 37 -10.86 -7.44 3.03
N ASP A 38 -10.04 -8.45 3.31
CA ASP A 38 -9.85 -9.00 4.67
C ASP A 38 -9.19 -7.97 5.61
N GLU A 39 -8.30 -7.13 5.07
CA GLU A 39 -7.62 -6.05 5.78
C GLU A 39 -8.50 -4.79 5.99
N LYS A 40 -9.74 -4.78 5.49
CA LYS A 40 -10.62 -3.59 5.44
C LYS A 40 -9.95 -2.37 4.79
N MET A 41 -9.05 -2.64 3.85
CA MET A 41 -8.39 -1.64 3.04
C MET A 41 -9.28 -1.30 1.84
N TYR A 42 -9.78 -0.06 1.76
CA TYR A 42 -10.67 0.34 0.66
C TYR A 42 -9.91 0.73 -0.60
N VAL A 43 -8.77 1.38 -0.41
CA VAL A 43 -7.87 1.81 -1.48
C VAL A 43 -6.46 1.63 -0.96
N GLU A 44 -5.62 0.99 -1.76
CA GLU A 44 -4.18 1.08 -1.65
C GLU A 44 -3.62 1.55 -3.00
N THR A 45 -2.66 2.46 -2.97
CA THR A 45 -1.98 2.94 -4.17
C THR A 45 -0.53 3.21 -3.87
N ILE A 46 0.34 2.64 -4.70
CA ILE A 46 1.79 2.82 -4.59
C ILE A 46 2.23 3.81 -5.66
N PHE A 47 2.78 4.94 -5.24
CA PHE A 47 3.42 5.91 -6.14
C PHE A 47 4.92 5.75 -6.10
N ARG A 48 5.59 6.10 -7.20
CA ARG A 48 7.05 6.07 -7.30
C ARG A 48 7.58 7.43 -7.70
N GLU A 49 8.66 7.86 -7.05
CA GLU A 49 9.34 9.12 -7.31
C GLU A 49 10.85 8.91 -7.41
N ASN A 50 11.51 9.68 -8.28
CA ASN A 50 12.95 9.88 -8.22
C ASN A 50 13.21 11.34 -7.83
N LEU A 51 13.79 11.56 -6.65
CA LEU A 51 14.06 12.87 -6.07
C LEU A 51 15.52 12.94 -5.62
N ASP A 52 16.27 13.93 -6.11
CA ASP A 52 17.69 14.15 -5.77
C ASP A 52 18.59 12.91 -5.93
N GLY A 53 18.33 12.11 -6.96
CA GLY A 53 19.08 10.88 -7.25
C GLY A 53 18.77 9.71 -6.31
N GLN A 54 17.72 9.85 -5.49
CA GLN A 54 17.17 8.78 -4.66
C GLN A 54 15.80 8.36 -5.19
N GLU A 55 15.50 7.09 -5.02
CA GLU A 55 14.24 6.50 -5.42
C GLU A 55 13.37 6.26 -4.18
N TYR A 56 12.09 6.63 -4.29
CA TYR A 56 11.11 6.48 -3.23
C TYR A 56 9.85 5.80 -3.73
N LEU A 57 9.27 4.98 -2.86
CA LEU A 57 7.89 4.51 -3.00
C LEU A 57 7.03 5.19 -1.93
N TYR A 58 5.82 5.54 -2.31
CA TYR A 58 4.82 6.13 -1.43
C TYR A 58 3.63 5.21 -1.37
N TRP A 59 3.27 4.77 -0.17
CA TRP A 59 2.02 4.05 0.08
C TRP A 59 0.94 5.05 0.45
N TYR A 60 -0.09 5.14 -0.39
CA TYR A 60 -1.31 5.85 -0.07
C TYR A 60 -2.40 4.83 0.23
N SER A 61 -3.12 5.02 1.34
CA SER A 61 -4.22 4.15 1.71
C SER A 61 -5.47 4.93 2.13
N ILE A 62 -6.63 4.30 1.92
CA ILE A 62 -7.90 4.65 2.58
C ILE A 62 -8.41 3.37 3.21
N GLN A 63 -8.52 3.33 4.53
CA GLN A 63 -8.88 2.11 5.27
C GLN A 63 -10.04 2.34 6.24
N GLY A 64 -10.75 1.26 6.54
CA GLY A 64 -11.77 1.20 7.58
C GLY A 64 -11.17 1.23 8.99
N ASP A 65 -12.02 1.08 10.00
CA ASP A 65 -11.55 0.91 11.37
C ASP A 65 -11.31 -0.59 11.65
N ALA A 66 -10.19 -0.91 12.32
CA ALA A 66 -9.77 -2.28 12.69
C ALA A 66 -9.54 -3.24 11.51
N GLY A 67 -8.56 -2.91 10.65
CA GLY A 67 -8.01 -3.82 9.64
C GLY A 67 -6.98 -4.80 10.23
N GLN A 68 -6.78 -5.94 9.58
CA GLN A 68 -5.70 -6.88 9.86
C GLN A 68 -4.40 -6.36 9.22
N ASP A 69 -3.25 -6.54 9.86
CA ASP A 69 -1.96 -6.18 9.28
C ASP A 69 -1.54 -7.22 8.22
N VAL A 70 -0.99 -6.76 7.09
CA VAL A 70 -0.51 -7.65 5.99
C VAL A 70 0.53 -8.68 6.45
N GLU A 71 1.28 -8.36 7.51
CA GLU A 71 2.25 -9.26 8.13
C GLU A 71 1.62 -10.51 8.75
N GLU A 72 0.31 -10.47 9.02
CA GLU A 72 -0.46 -11.60 9.56
C GLU A 72 -1.13 -12.45 8.47
N SER A 73 -1.00 -12.07 7.20
CA SER A 73 -1.61 -12.80 6.09
C SER A 73 -0.89 -14.12 5.78
N GLU A 74 -1.66 -15.19 5.62
CA GLU A 74 -1.14 -16.47 5.11
C GLU A 74 -1.15 -16.56 3.58
N HIS A 75 -1.71 -15.56 2.89
CA HIS A 75 -1.88 -15.58 1.44
C HIS A 75 -0.54 -15.48 0.71
N TRP A 76 -0.41 -16.22 -0.39
CA TRP A 76 0.87 -16.36 -1.09
C TRP A 76 1.31 -15.05 -1.77
N VAL A 77 0.34 -14.23 -2.21
CA VAL A 77 0.62 -12.94 -2.86
C VAL A 77 1.23 -11.96 -1.87
N ASP A 78 0.77 -11.96 -0.60
CA ASP A 78 1.26 -11.08 0.46
C ASP A 78 2.66 -11.51 0.91
N LYS A 79 2.90 -12.83 1.04
CA LYS A 79 4.25 -13.35 1.29
C LYS A 79 5.22 -12.89 0.20
N LYS A 80 4.82 -12.96 -1.07
CA LYS A 80 5.67 -12.52 -2.17
C LYS A 80 5.86 -11.00 -2.19
N HIS A 81 4.81 -10.26 -1.84
CA HIS A 81 4.85 -8.81 -1.68
C HIS A 81 5.85 -8.39 -0.59
N LEU A 82 5.83 -9.07 0.57
CA LEU A 82 6.77 -8.86 1.68
C LEU A 82 8.21 -9.23 1.31
N GLU A 83 8.44 -10.29 0.53
CA GLU A 83 9.78 -10.61 0.01
C GLU A 83 10.36 -9.46 -0.84
N PHE A 84 9.54 -8.88 -1.73
CA PHE A 84 9.97 -7.72 -2.51
C PHE A 84 10.22 -6.50 -1.63
N TRP A 85 9.37 -6.27 -0.63
CA TRP A 85 9.52 -5.21 0.35
C TRP A 85 10.86 -5.31 1.07
N GLU A 86 11.17 -6.45 1.68
CA GLU A 86 12.41 -6.69 2.41
C GLU A 86 13.65 -6.48 1.53
N GLU A 87 13.57 -6.87 0.27
CA GLU A 87 14.67 -6.73 -0.68
C GLU A 87 14.85 -5.29 -1.19
N CYS A 88 13.76 -4.55 -1.39
CA CYS A 88 13.77 -3.24 -2.04
C CYS A 88 13.82 -2.06 -1.07
N ILE A 89 13.15 -2.13 0.08
CA ILE A 89 12.99 -0.98 0.99
C ILE A 89 14.19 -0.87 1.94
N ASP A 90 14.73 0.33 2.07
CA ASP A 90 15.87 0.61 2.94
C ASP A 90 15.41 0.79 4.41
N PRO A 91 15.68 -0.18 5.31
CA PRO A 91 15.22 -0.12 6.70
C PRO A 91 16.00 0.91 7.53
N THR A 92 17.12 1.42 7.02
CA THR A 92 17.93 2.43 7.73
C THR A 92 17.40 3.85 7.50
N PHE A 93 16.53 4.01 6.53
CA PHE A 93 15.84 5.27 6.30
C PHE A 93 14.61 5.36 7.21
N ARG A 94 14.54 6.40 8.03
CA ARG A 94 13.31 6.69 8.77
C ARG A 94 12.23 7.05 7.77
N THR A 95 11.18 6.24 7.73
CA THR A 95 9.98 6.47 6.93
C THR A 95 9.38 7.83 7.28
N VAL A 96 8.76 8.46 6.30
CA VAL A 96 8.14 9.78 6.48
C VAL A 96 6.65 9.63 6.26
N ASP A 97 5.88 9.78 7.34
CA ASP A 97 4.44 9.89 7.27
C ASP A 97 4.09 11.34 6.91
N LEU A 98 3.32 11.51 5.84
CA LEU A 98 2.84 12.82 5.39
C LEU A 98 1.45 13.06 5.98
N ASN A 99 1.22 14.28 6.46
CA ASN A 99 -0.09 14.67 6.97
C ASN A 99 -1.02 15.04 5.80
N PRO A 100 -2.22 14.45 5.72
CA PRO A 100 -3.23 14.90 4.77
C PRO A 100 -3.78 16.25 5.21
N GLU A 101 -3.47 17.31 4.47
CA GLU A 101 -3.99 18.67 4.77
C GLU A 101 -5.46 18.84 4.33
N VAL A 102 -5.89 18.08 3.32
CA VAL A 102 -7.29 18.07 2.86
C VAL A 102 -7.66 16.72 2.26
N VAL A 103 -8.86 16.25 2.57
CA VAL A 103 -9.44 15.03 2.02
C VAL A 103 -10.78 15.38 1.37
N MET A 104 -10.88 15.16 0.06
CA MET A 104 -12.07 15.52 -0.73
C MET A 104 -12.77 14.29 -1.29
N ILE A 105 -13.51 13.57 -0.43
CA ILE A 105 -14.29 12.40 -0.84
C ILE A 105 -15.78 12.78 -0.83
N PRO A 106 -16.48 12.77 -1.99
CA PRO A 106 -17.92 13.02 -2.04
C PRO A 106 -18.69 12.03 -1.17
N LYS A 107 -19.75 12.50 -0.50
CA LYS A 107 -20.56 11.69 0.44
C LYS A 107 -20.96 10.31 -0.13
N ARG A 108 -21.44 10.27 -1.37
CA ARG A 108 -21.86 9.01 -2.05
C ARG A 108 -20.76 7.96 -2.14
N VAL A 109 -19.50 8.38 -2.26
CA VAL A 109 -18.34 7.49 -2.37
C VAL A 109 -17.92 7.04 -0.98
N LYS A 110 -17.91 7.96 -0.01
CA LYS A 110 -17.61 7.62 1.38
C LYS A 110 -18.58 6.56 1.93
N GLU A 111 -19.88 6.71 1.67
CA GLU A 111 -20.91 5.76 2.11
C GLU A 111 -20.75 4.37 1.47
N SER A 112 -20.18 4.27 0.26
CA SER A 112 -19.89 2.95 -0.34
C SER A 112 -18.82 2.18 0.40
N PHE A 113 -17.86 2.85 1.05
CA PHE A 113 -16.83 2.19 1.86
C PHE A 113 -17.44 1.58 3.14
N GLU A 114 -18.34 2.32 3.81
CA GLU A 114 -19.00 1.90 5.07
C GLU A 114 -20.01 0.76 4.85
N THR A 115 -20.64 0.70 3.68
CA THR A 115 -21.64 -0.33 3.33
C THR A 115 -21.00 -1.70 3.06
N VAL A 116 -19.75 -1.73 2.58
CA VAL A 116 -19.01 -3.00 2.34
C VAL A 116 -18.62 -3.66 3.67
N GLY A 117 -18.24 -2.87 4.69
CA GLY A 117 -17.84 -3.40 6.00
C GLY A 117 -18.98 -3.89 6.91
N SER A 118 -20.25 -3.78 6.50
CA SER A 118 -21.43 -4.16 7.30
C SER A 118 -22.14 -5.43 6.81
N ARG A 119 -21.56 -6.16 5.85
CA ARG A 119 -22.05 -7.48 5.37
C ARG A 119 -21.33 -8.67 6.04
N GLY A 120 -20.76 -8.47 7.23
CA GLY A 120 -20.26 -9.54 8.11
C GLY A 120 -21.34 -10.04 9.07
#